data_AF-A0A443RBZ0-F1
#
_entry.id   AF-A0A443RBZ0-F1
#
_cell.length_a   1.000
_cell.length_b   1.000
_cell.length_c   1.000
_cell.angle_alpha   90.00
_cell.angle_beta   90.00
_cell.angle_gamma   90.00
#
_symmetry.space_group_name_H-M   'P 1'
#
loop_
_entity.id
_entity.type
_entity.pdbx_description
1 polymer ?
#
loop_
_entity_poly.entity_id
_entity_poly.type
_entity_poly.pdbx_seq_one_letter_code
_entity_poly.pdbx_strand_id
1 'polypeptide(L)'
;MFRNASRQEDMFLPSGPQTLNFVVSMIVIPFGTLANALVIISLLKYAPKLRGDATTKFVINLAISDLMFSVITLPLRWIQHSLRANYKLSNELCRLQQVTFYWTFFLSLFSLTLVSLNRLKIK
;
A
#
# COMPACT_ATOMS: atom_id res chain seq x y z
N MET A 1 12.10 12.41 -39.38
CA MET A 1 12.53 11.12 -38.81
C MET A 1 13.32 11.24 -37.49
N PHE A 2 13.41 12.43 -36.86
CA PHE A 2 14.22 12.65 -35.63
C PHE A 2 13.41 13.03 -34.37
N ARG A 3 12.10 12.75 -34.29
CA ARG A 3 11.26 13.09 -33.10
C ARG A 3 11.10 11.96 -32.06
N ASN A 4 11.79 10.82 -32.23
CA ASN A 4 11.64 9.68 -31.33
C ASN A 4 12.79 9.49 -30.32
N ALA A 5 13.92 10.18 -30.46
CA ALA A 5 15.03 10.08 -29.51
C ALA A 5 14.83 10.95 -28.25
N SER A 6 14.23 12.14 -28.39
CA SER A 6 14.02 13.08 -27.28
C SER A 6 12.98 12.60 -26.25
N ARG A 7 11.97 11.83 -26.65
CA ARG A 7 10.96 11.30 -25.71
C ARG A 7 11.55 10.28 -24.72
N GLN A 8 12.65 9.62 -25.08
CA GLN A 8 13.29 8.63 -24.22
C GLN A 8 14.23 9.28 -23.19
N GLU A 9 14.88 10.40 -23.54
CA GLU A 9 15.74 11.17 -22.61
C GLU A 9 14.90 12.04 -21.65
N ASP A 10 13.77 12.59 -22.08
CA ASP A 10 12.85 13.35 -21.21
C ASP A 10 12.11 12.47 -20.18
N MET A 11 12.12 11.13 -20.35
CA MET A 11 11.56 10.18 -19.39
C MET A 11 12.53 9.86 -18.24
N PHE A 12 13.83 10.14 -18.40
CA PHE A 12 14.86 9.88 -17.39
C PHE A 12 15.17 11.12 -16.52
N LEU A 13 14.62 12.30 -16.85
CA LEU A 13 14.64 13.46 -15.95
C LEU A 13 13.34 13.49 -15.14
N PRO A 14 13.29 12.81 -13.98
CA PRO A 14 12.12 12.89 -13.12
C PRO A 14 11.95 14.35 -12.68
N SER A 15 10.79 14.92 -13.01
CA SER A 15 10.26 16.07 -12.28
C SER A 15 10.47 15.82 -10.78
N GLY A 16 10.96 16.79 -10.01
CA GLY A 16 11.32 16.63 -8.59
C GLY A 16 10.36 15.74 -7.75
N PRO A 17 9.02 15.83 -7.91
CA PRO A 17 8.07 14.96 -7.22
C PRO A 17 8.18 13.45 -7.55
N GLN A 18 8.54 13.09 -8.79
CA GLN A 18 8.63 11.69 -9.22
C GLN A 18 9.90 11.01 -8.68
N THR A 19 11.02 11.74 -8.60
CA THR A 19 12.27 11.26 -7.98
C THR A 19 12.03 10.95 -6.50
N LEU A 20 11.34 11.85 -5.80
CA LEU A 20 11.01 11.67 -4.40
C LEU A 20 10.18 10.41 -4.18
N ASN A 21 9.13 10.22 -4.98
CA ASN A 21 8.30 9.01 -4.92
C ASN A 21 9.10 7.73 -5.18
N PHE A 22 10.10 7.76 -6.07
CA PHE A 22 11.00 6.64 -6.33
C PHE A 22 11.85 6.27 -5.12
N VAL A 23 12.57 7.26 -4.59
CA VAL A 23 13.44 7.06 -3.42
C VAL A 23 12.62 6.58 -2.22
N VAL A 24 11.47 7.20 -1.97
CA VAL A 24 10.57 6.79 -0.88
C VAL A 24 10.09 5.36 -1.08
N SER A 25 9.67 4.98 -2.29
CA SER A 25 9.18 3.62 -2.56
C SER A 25 10.27 2.57 -2.34
N MET A 26 11.51 2.85 -2.74
CA MET A 26 12.65 1.93 -2.55
C MET A 26 12.96 1.67 -1.07
N ILE A 27 12.64 2.61 -0.19
CA ILE A 27 12.78 2.45 1.26
C ILE A 27 11.52 1.77 1.83
N VAL A 28 10.33 2.22 1.44
CA VAL A 28 9.07 1.74 2.01
C VAL A 28 8.79 0.27 1.65
N ILE A 29 9.19 -0.21 0.48
CA ILE A 29 9.00 -1.62 0.10
C ILE A 29 9.69 -2.57 1.11
N PRO A 30 11.02 -2.54 1.31
CA PRO A 30 11.69 -3.46 2.23
C PRO A 30 11.34 -3.21 3.70
N PHE A 31 11.33 -1.96 4.15
CA PHE A 31 11.06 -1.67 5.56
C PHE A 31 9.59 -1.87 5.92
N GLY A 32 8.68 -1.46 5.03
CA GLY A 32 7.24 -1.66 5.20
C GLY A 32 6.87 -3.14 5.17
N THR A 33 7.45 -3.94 4.27
CA THR A 33 7.18 -5.38 4.27
C THR A 33 7.71 -6.06 5.53
N LEU A 34 8.95 -5.77 5.92
CA LEU A 34 9.55 -6.37 7.11
C LEU A 34 8.78 -5.99 8.39
N ALA A 35 8.49 -4.69 8.58
CA ALA A 35 7.81 -4.22 9.79
C ALA A 35 6.39 -4.82 9.90
N ASN A 36 5.60 -4.80 8.82
CA ASN A 36 4.24 -5.32 8.86
C ASN A 36 4.20 -6.86 8.96
N ALA A 37 5.14 -7.56 8.34
CA ALA A 37 5.29 -9.01 8.54
C ALA A 37 5.63 -9.35 10.00
N LEU A 38 6.55 -8.60 10.62
CA LEU A 38 6.91 -8.76 12.03
C LEU A 38 5.70 -8.50 12.94
N VAL A 39 4.88 -7.49 12.66
CA VAL A 39 3.64 -7.23 13.41
C VAL A 39 2.69 -8.43 13.36
N ILE A 40 2.45 -8.98 12.16
CA ILE A 40 1.58 -10.16 12.00
C ILE A 40 2.19 -11.36 12.74
N ILE A 41 3.47 -11.66 12.53
CA ILE A 41 4.15 -12.77 13.21
C ILE A 41 4.07 -12.58 14.73
N SER A 42 4.28 -11.36 15.21
CA SER A 42 4.24 -11.03 16.63
C SER A 42 2.90 -11.31 17.26
N LEU A 43 1.83 -10.80 16.64
CA LEU A 43 0.46 -10.96 17.10
C LEU A 43 -0.05 -12.40 16.94
N LEU A 44 0.39 -13.12 15.91
CA LEU A 44 -0.04 -14.49 15.69
C LEU A 44 0.70 -15.50 16.59
N LYS A 45 1.99 -15.30 16.84
CA LYS A 45 2.85 -16.29 17.51
C LYS A 45 3.10 -15.98 18.98
N TYR A 46 3.31 -14.71 19.34
CA TYR A 46 3.75 -14.32 20.69
C TYR A 46 2.63 -13.73 21.57
N ALA A 47 1.54 -13.24 20.98
CA ALA A 47 0.45 -12.60 21.71
C ALA A 47 -0.95 -13.19 21.46
N PRO A 48 -1.16 -14.53 21.59
CA PRO A 48 -2.46 -15.15 21.31
C PRO A 48 -3.59 -14.64 22.21
N LYS A 49 -3.26 -14.22 23.45
CA LYS A 49 -4.23 -13.67 24.42
C LYS A 49 -4.82 -12.32 23.98
N LEU A 50 -4.08 -11.54 23.19
CA LEU A 50 -4.52 -10.22 22.73
C LEU A 50 -5.43 -10.31 21.49
N ARG A 51 -5.55 -11.48 20.83
CA ARG A 51 -6.38 -11.65 19.62
C ARG A 51 -7.89 -11.40 19.85
N GLY A 52 -8.34 -11.45 21.10
CA GLY A 52 -9.72 -11.13 21.48
C GLY A 52 -10.03 -9.63 21.37
N ASP A 53 -9.01 -8.77 21.50
CA ASP A 53 -9.19 -7.33 21.53
C ASP A 53 -9.48 -6.76 20.15
N ALA A 54 -10.42 -5.80 20.14
CA ALA A 54 -10.78 -5.03 18.95
C ALA A 54 -9.54 -4.36 18.33
N THR A 55 -8.67 -3.80 19.17
CA THR A 55 -7.42 -3.14 18.76
C THR A 55 -6.49 -4.10 18.02
N THR A 56 -6.34 -5.35 18.48
CA THR A 56 -5.47 -6.32 17.82
C THR A 56 -6.00 -6.76 16.46
N LYS A 57 -7.32 -6.94 16.32
CA LYS A 57 -7.93 -7.23 15.01
C LYS A 57 -7.74 -6.08 14.04
N PHE A 58 -7.84 -4.84 14.51
CA PHE A 58 -7.52 -3.65 13.72
C PHE A 58 -6.06 -3.64 13.28
N VAL A 59 -5.11 -3.88 14.19
CA VAL A 59 -3.67 -3.86 13.87
C VAL A 59 -3.30 -4.96 12.86
N ILE A 60 -3.90 -6.16 12.96
CA ILE A 60 -3.68 -7.22 11.96
C ILE A 60 -4.18 -6.78 10.57
N ASN A 61 -5.37 -6.19 10.51
CA ASN A 61 -5.96 -5.74 9.24
C ASN A 61 -5.15 -4.59 8.61
N LEU A 62 -4.65 -3.68 9.45
CA LEU A 62 -3.73 -2.62 9.03
C LEU A 62 -2.44 -3.20 8.44
N ALA A 63 -1.80 -4.14 9.15
CA ALA A 63 -0.56 -4.78 8.68
C ALA A 63 -0.76 -5.55 7.36
N ILE A 64 -1.89 -6.23 7.16
CA ILE A 64 -2.21 -6.88 5.88
C ILE A 64 -2.35 -5.85 4.76
N SER A 65 -3.04 -4.74 5.01
CA SER A 65 -3.20 -3.68 4.01
C SER A 65 -1.87 -3.03 3.65
N ASP A 66 -1.00 -2.80 4.62
CA ASP A 66 0.32 -2.22 4.35
C ASP A 66 1.23 -3.19 3.60
N LEU A 67 1.11 -4.50 3.83
CA LEU A 67 1.74 -5.53 3.00
C LEU A 67 1.21 -5.51 1.57
N MET A 68 -0.11 -5.42 1.38
CA MET A 68 -0.69 -5.29 0.04
C MET A 68 -0.20 -4.00 -0.64
N PHE A 69 -0.17 -2.88 0.07
CA PHE A 69 0.29 -1.61 -0.50
C PHE A 69 1.77 -1.65 -0.89
N SER A 70 2.62 -2.19 -0.01
CA SER A 70 4.07 -2.25 -0.25
C SER A 70 4.45 -3.26 -1.34
N VAL A 71 3.82 -4.44 -1.36
CA VAL A 71 4.13 -5.53 -2.30
C VAL A 71 3.42 -5.36 -3.64
N ILE A 72 2.25 -4.72 -3.68
CA ILE A 72 1.43 -4.63 -4.89
C ILE A 72 1.40 -3.19 -5.39
N THR A 73 0.91 -2.24 -4.60
CA THR A 73 0.64 -0.87 -5.09
C THR A 73 1.89 -0.07 -5.44
N LEU A 74 2.98 -0.22 -4.67
CA LEU A 74 4.26 0.43 -5.00
C LEU A 74 4.87 -0.10 -6.30
N PRO A 75 5.08 -1.42 -6.49
CA PRO A 75 5.60 -1.94 -7.77
C PRO A 75 4.66 -1.71 -8.95
N LEU A 76 3.34 -1.82 -8.77
CA LEU A 76 2.40 -1.53 -9.85
C LEU A 76 2.49 -0.08 -10.33
N ARG A 77 2.76 0.89 -9.45
CA ARG A 77 3.02 2.29 -9.87
C ARG A 77 4.25 2.42 -10.76
N TRP A 78 5.32 1.70 -10.45
CA TRP A 78 6.53 1.66 -11.31
C TRP A 78 6.22 1.04 -12.66
N ILE A 79 5.54 -0.11 -12.66
CA ILE A 79 5.16 -0.83 -13.87
C ILE A 79 4.25 0.04 -14.74
N GLN A 80 3.28 0.77 -14.15
CA GLN A 80 2.41 1.68 -14.87
C GLN A 80 3.18 2.84 -15.51
N HIS A 81 4.20 3.37 -14.82
CA HIS A 81 5.07 4.39 -15.38
C HIS A 81 5.88 3.85 -16.58
N SER A 82 6.44 2.66 -16.46
CA SER A 82 7.26 2.02 -17.51
C SER A 82 6.42 1.56 -18.71
N LEU A 83 5.16 1.18 -18.49
CA LEU A 83 4.28 0.59 -19.52
C LEU A 83 3.24 1.58 -20.05
N ARG A 84 3.52 2.88 -20.01
CA ARG A 84 2.65 3.92 -20.59
C ARG A 84 2.31 3.69 -22.06
N ALA A 85 3.15 2.97 -22.81
CA ALA A 85 2.89 2.57 -24.20
C ALA A 85 1.77 1.51 -24.35
N ASN A 86 1.48 0.73 -23.30
CA ASN A 86 0.47 -0.33 -23.31
C ASN A 86 -0.80 0.11 -22.58
N TYR A 87 -1.78 0.64 -23.33
CA TYR A 87 -3.01 1.22 -22.79
C TYR A 87 -3.86 0.21 -21.97
N LYS A 88 -3.97 -1.05 -22.42
CA LYS A 88 -4.81 -2.07 -21.76
C LYS A 88 -4.27 -2.43 -20.38
N LEU A 89 -2.96 -2.64 -20.27
CA LEU A 89 -2.31 -2.97 -19.01
C LEU A 89 -2.34 -1.78 -18.04
N SER A 90 -2.09 -0.57 -18.52
CA SER A 90 -2.19 0.65 -17.71
C SER A 90 -3.58 0.84 -17.07
N ASN A 91 -4.66 0.50 -17.79
CA ASN A 91 -6.03 0.55 -17.24
C ASN A 91 -6.27 -0.44 -16.11
N GLU A 92 -5.80 -1.68 -16.24
CA GLU A 92 -5.93 -2.68 -15.16
C GLU A 92 -5.13 -2.27 -13.92
N LEU A 93 -3.94 -1.69 -14.12
CA LEU A 93 -3.12 -1.15 -13.03
C LEU A 93 -3.82 0.02 -12.31
N CYS A 94 -4.46 0.91 -13.07
CA CYS A 94 -5.27 1.99 -12.51
C CYS A 94 -6.42 1.47 -11.64
N ARG A 95 -7.12 0.43 -12.11
CA ARG A 95 -8.20 -0.22 -11.36
C ARG A 95 -7.69 -0.85 -10.07
N LEU A 96 -6.55 -1.55 -10.11
CA LEU A 96 -5.91 -2.13 -8.92
C LEU A 96 -5.53 -1.06 -7.89
N GLN A 97 -4.97 0.06 -8.34
CA GLN A 97 -4.62 1.17 -7.45
C GLN A 97 -5.87 1.75 -6.75
N GLN A 98 -6.98 1.84 -7.49
CA GLN A 98 -8.26 2.28 -6.94
C GLN A 98 -8.82 1.28 -5.91
N VAL A 99 -8.69 -0.02 -6.17
CA VAL A 99 -9.07 -1.08 -5.21
C VAL A 99 -8.28 -0.94 -3.90
N THR A 100 -6.97 -0.68 -3.95
CA THR A 100 -6.19 -0.45 -2.72
C THR A 100 -6.67 0.79 -1.95
N PHE A 101 -7.00 1.88 -2.64
CA PHE A 101 -7.52 3.09 -2.00
C PHE A 101 -8.83 2.81 -1.25
N TYR A 102 -9.77 2.12 -1.89
CA TYR A 102 -11.02 1.72 -1.23
C TYR A 102 -10.77 0.78 -0.06
N TRP A 103 -9.82 -0.14 -0.17
CA TRP A 103 -9.43 -1.00 0.94
C TRP A 103 -9.00 -0.19 2.16
N THR A 104 -8.08 0.76 2.00
CA THR A 104 -7.64 1.63 3.10
C THR A 104 -8.80 2.43 3.71
N PHE A 105 -9.73 2.90 2.87
CA PHE A 105 -10.94 3.57 3.35
C PHE A 105 -11.81 2.67 4.23
N PHE A 106 -12.05 1.42 3.81
CA PHE A 106 -12.80 0.45 4.61
C PHE A 106 -12.11 0.13 5.93
N LEU A 107 -10.78 0.08 5.97
CA LEU A 107 -10.04 -0.11 7.22
C LEU A 107 -10.31 1.01 8.20
N SER A 108 -10.26 2.27 7.76
CA SER A 108 -10.55 3.42 8.61
C SER A 108 -11.97 3.34 9.20
N LEU A 109 -12.96 2.98 8.37
CA LEU A 109 -14.35 2.78 8.82
C LEU A 109 -14.46 1.64 9.85
N PHE A 110 -13.75 0.54 9.61
CA PHE A 110 -13.75 -0.59 10.53
C PHE A 110 -13.12 -0.23 11.88
N SER A 111 -12.02 0.52 11.90
CA SER A 111 -11.40 1.04 13.12
C SER A 111 -12.36 1.94 13.91
N LEU A 112 -13.02 2.88 13.22
CA LEU A 112 -14.02 3.76 13.82
C LEU A 112 -15.17 2.96 14.45
N THR A 113 -15.63 1.93 13.74
CA THR A 113 -16.69 1.03 14.22
C THR A 113 -16.22 0.25 15.44
N LEU A 114 -15.01 -0.30 15.43
CA LEU A 114 -14.45 -1.05 16.55
C LEU A 114 -14.23 -0.17 17.79
N VAL A 115 -13.73 1.05 17.63
CA VAL A 115 -13.60 2.01 18.73
C VAL A 115 -14.98 2.33 19.32
N SER A 116 -15.98 2.54 18.47
CA SER A 116 -17.36 2.80 18.89
C SER A 116 -17.95 1.61 19.67
N LEU A 117 -17.79 0.40 19.14
CA LEU A 117 -18.24 -0.84 19.78
C LEU A 117 -17.52 -1.10 21.11
N ASN A 118 -16.21 -0.83 21.18
CA ASN A 118 -15.45 -0.96 22.42
C ASN A 118 -16.00 -0.03 23.51
N ARG A 119 -16.39 1.21 23.16
CA ARG A 119 -17.04 2.13 24.10
C ARG A 119 -18.43 1.68 24.52
N LEU A 120 -19.18 1.00 23.65
CA LEU A 120 -20.49 0.45 23.98
C LEU A 120 -20.41 -0.78 24.90
N LYS A 121 -19.35 -1.60 24.77
CA LYS A 121 -19.12 -2.76 25.66
C LYS A 121 -18.63 -2.39 27.06
N ILE A 122 -18.08 -1.17 27.22
CA ILE A 122 -17.58 -0.64 28.50
C ILE A 122 -18.71 0.07 29.29
N LYS A 123 -19.91 0.20 28.70
CA LYS A 123 -21.15 0.52 29.41
C LYS A 123 -21.92 -0.75 29.72
#